data_AF-A0A8K0CJG8-F1
#
_entry.id   AF-A0A8K0CJG8-F1
#
_cell.length_a   1.000
_cell.length_b   1.000
_cell.length_c   1.000
_cell.angle_alpha   90.00
_cell.angle_beta   90.00
_cell.angle_gamma   90.00
#
_symmetry.space_group_name_H-M   'P 1'
#
loop_
_entity.id
_entity.type
_entity.pdbx_description
1 polymer ?
#
loop_
_entity_poly.entity_id
_entity_poly.type
_entity_poly.pdbx_seq_one_letter_code
_entity_poly.pdbx_strand_id
1 'polypeptide(L)'
;NVIANVRSKCNVRLASMHNNFNLKLSCYVLPTITGCLPNVEVNISDWKLPNNISLADPKFNIPKQIDLLIGASHFWRIVRPGIIHLGKGMPVL
;
A
#
# COMPACT_ATOMS: atom_id res chain seq x y z
N ASN A 1 19.16 -13.31 5.70
CA ASN A 1 19.86 -12.32 4.85
C ASN A 1 19.56 -12.61 3.39
N VAL A 2 18.57 -11.94 2.82
CA VAL A 2 18.38 -11.92 1.37
C VAL A 2 19.22 -10.75 0.85
N ILE A 3 20.32 -11.04 0.18
CA ILE A 3 21.09 -10.01 -0.53
C ILE A 3 20.40 -9.86 -1.90
N ALA A 4 19.67 -8.76 -2.08
CA ALA A 4 19.07 -8.44 -3.37
C ALA A 4 20.09 -7.67 -4.21
N ASN A 5 20.47 -8.22 -5.37
CA ASN A 5 21.34 -7.52 -6.31
C ASN A 5 20.49 -6.66 -7.27
N VAL A 6 20.57 -5.35 -7.11
CA VAL A 6 19.86 -4.39 -7.96
C VAL A 6 20.66 -4.11 -9.21
N ARG A 7 20.12 -4.47 -10.38
CA ARG A 7 20.79 -4.26 -11.68
C ARG A 7 20.25 -3.09 -12.47
N SER A 8 19.06 -2.62 -12.15
CA SER A 8 18.41 -1.55 -12.90
C SER A 8 17.52 -0.68 -12.02
N LYS A 9 17.27 0.52 -12.53
CA LYS A 9 16.41 1.54 -11.93
C LYS A 9 15.44 2.03 -12.99
N CYS A 10 14.21 2.34 -12.60
CA CYS A 10 13.21 2.95 -13.48
C CYS A 10 12.60 4.18 -12.82
N ASN A 11 12.06 5.09 -13.64
CA ASN A 11 11.25 6.19 -13.14
C ASN A 11 9.79 5.86 -13.39
N VAL A 12 8.99 5.85 -12.32
CA VAL A 12 7.56 5.57 -12.38
C VAL A 12 6.76 6.82 -12.03
N ARG A 13 5.60 6.97 -12.66
CA ARG A 13 4.62 7.99 -12.30
C ARG A 13 3.39 7.30 -11.72
N LEU A 14 3.12 7.55 -10.45
CA LEU A 14 1.92 7.12 -9.75
C LEU A 14 0.88 8.23 -9.83
N ALA A 15 -0.37 7.86 -10.04
CA ALA A 15 -1.52 8.76 -9.94
C ALA A 15 -2.55 8.15 -8.99
N SER A 16 -3.20 8.99 -8.19
CA SER A 16 -4.33 8.55 -7.37
C SER A 16 -5.48 8.13 -8.28
N MET A 17 -6.18 7.06 -7.88
CA MET A 17 -7.44 6.66 -8.53
C MET A 17 -8.60 7.59 -8.18
N HIS A 18 -8.45 8.43 -7.15
CA HIS A 18 -9.57 9.10 -6.48
C HIS A 18 -9.46 10.63 -6.47
N ASN A 19 -8.33 11.19 -6.91
CA ASN A 19 -8.11 12.65 -7.03
C ASN A 19 -6.94 12.96 -7.98
N ASN A 20 -6.60 14.24 -8.14
CA ASN A 20 -5.53 14.71 -9.04
C ASN A 20 -4.10 14.53 -8.49
N PHE A 21 -3.92 13.89 -7.34
CA PHE A 21 -2.60 13.64 -6.77
C PHE A 21 -1.79 12.73 -7.69
N ASN A 22 -0.53 13.08 -7.89
CA ASN A 22 0.43 12.24 -8.60
C ASN A 22 1.83 12.41 -8.04
N LEU A 23 2.64 11.37 -8.19
CA LEU A 23 3.98 11.27 -7.63
C LEU A 23 4.93 10.61 -8.64
N LYS A 24 6.10 11.21 -8.85
CA LYS A 24 7.18 10.59 -9.60
C LYS A 24 8.16 9.96 -8.62
N LEU A 25 8.50 8.69 -8.83
CA LEU A 25 9.45 7.93 -8.02
C LEU A 25 10.55 7.38 -8.91
N SER A 26 11.75 7.29 -8.35
CA SER A 26 12.86 6.56 -8.97
C SER A 26 13.05 5.26 -8.18
N CYS A 27 12.74 4.13 -8.81
CA CYS A 27 12.57 2.83 -8.17
C CYS A 27 13.66 1.86 -8.64
N TYR A 28 14.12 1.00 -7.74
CA TYR A 28 14.97 -0.12 -8.08
C TYR A 28 14.12 -1.29 -8.55
N VAL A 29 14.55 -1.95 -9.62
CA VAL A 29 13.84 -3.12 -10.17
C VAL A 29 14.44 -4.38 -9.56
N LEU A 30 13.58 -5.17 -8.93
CA LEU A 30 13.93 -6.44 -8.29
C LEU A 30 13.07 -7.57 -8.87
N PRO A 31 13.60 -8.80 -9.01
CA PRO A 31 12.80 -9.96 -9.42
C PRO A 31 11.66 -10.26 -8.44
N THR A 32 11.85 -9.93 -7.16
CA THR A 32 10.84 -10.08 -6.11
C THR A 32 11.06 -8.98 -5.07
N ILE A 33 9.99 -8.27 -4.71
CA ILE A 33 10.03 -7.19 -3.73
C ILE A 33 9.83 -7.75 -2.32
N THR A 34 8.74 -8.50 -2.13
CA THR A 34 8.38 -9.23 -0.90
C THR A 34 7.66 -10.54 -1.26
N GLY A 35 7.33 -11.35 -0.26
CA GLY A 35 6.28 -12.36 -0.40
C GLY A 35 4.89 -11.73 -0.60
N CYS A 36 3.86 -12.57 -0.71
CA CYS A 36 2.47 -12.10 -0.78
C CYS A 36 2.09 -11.34 0.49
N LEU A 37 1.41 -10.20 0.34
CA LEU A 37 0.87 -9.42 1.43
C LEU A 37 -0.65 -9.28 1.28
N PRO A 38 -1.40 -9.42 2.37
CA PRO A 38 -0.99 -10.03 3.64
C PRO A 38 -0.54 -11.49 3.42
N ASN A 39 0.28 -12.05 4.31
CA ASN A 39 0.76 -13.44 4.18
C ASN A 39 -0.39 -14.47 4.27
N VAL A 40 -1.50 -14.07 4.89
CA VAL A 40 -2.74 -14.83 5.06
C VAL A 40 -3.91 -13.89 4.82
N GLU A 41 -5.05 -14.42 4.37
CA GLU A 41 -6.25 -13.61 4.20
C GLU A 41 -6.72 -13.03 5.53
N VAL A 42 -7.06 -11.75 5.51
CA VAL A 42 -7.62 -11.04 6.67
C VAL A 42 -9.14 -11.08 6.55
N ASN A 43 -9.80 -11.69 7.53
CA ASN A 43 -11.27 -11.62 7.61
C ASN A 43 -11.70 -10.20 8.02
N ILE A 44 -12.39 -9.52 7.11
CA ILE A 44 -12.90 -8.17 7.30
C ILE A 44 -14.44 -8.11 7.41
N SER A 45 -15.13 -9.25 7.56
CA SER A 45 -16.60 -9.33 7.61
C SER A 45 -17.21 -8.41 8.66
N ASP A 46 -16.54 -8.29 9.81
CA ASP A 46 -17.04 -7.55 10.97
C ASP A 46 -16.49 -6.11 11.01
N TRP A 47 -15.69 -5.73 10.02
CA TRP A 47 -15.10 -4.40 9.94
C TRP A 47 -16.16 -3.44 9.38
N LYS A 48 -16.61 -2.50 10.21
CA LYS A 48 -17.54 -1.44 9.80
C LYS A 48 -16.79 -0.35 9.02
N LEU A 49 -16.28 -0.71 7.85
CA LEU A 49 -15.59 0.22 6.95
C LEU A 49 -16.56 1.33 6.50
N PRO A 50 -16.19 2.61 6.65
CA PRO A 50 -17.07 3.70 6.21
C PRO A 50 -17.30 3.67 4.69
N ASN A 51 -18.55 3.84 4.27
CA ASN A 51 -18.90 3.84 2.84
C ASN A 51 -18.38 5.07 2.08
N ASN A 52 -17.95 6.11 2.79
CA ASN A 52 -17.46 7.37 2.22
C ASN A 52 -15.94 7.42 2.06
N ILE A 53 -15.22 6.32 2.31
CA ILE A 53 -13.78 6.24 2.05
C ILE A 53 -13.49 5.35 0.84
N SER A 54 -12.51 5.76 0.05
CA SER A 54 -11.99 4.96 -1.05
C SER A 54 -10.62 4.41 -0.64
N LEU A 55 -10.53 3.10 -0.52
CA LEU A 55 -9.27 2.43 -0.19
C LEU A 55 -8.27 2.58 -1.34
N ALA A 56 -6.99 2.72 -1.00
CA ALA A 56 -5.92 2.73 -1.98
C ALA A 56 -5.75 1.36 -2.65
N ASP A 57 -5.99 0.29 -1.89
CA ASP A 57 -6.08 -1.08 -2.37
C ASP A 57 -7.41 -1.71 -1.90
N PRO A 58 -8.42 -1.83 -2.77
CA PRO A 58 -9.69 -2.49 -2.43
C PRO A 58 -9.56 -3.97 -2.05
N LYS A 59 -8.42 -4.61 -2.34
CA LYS A 59 -8.14 -6.02 -2.03
C LYS A 59 -7.02 -6.16 -0.99
N PHE A 60 -6.80 -5.14 -0.15
CA PHE A 60 -5.75 -5.13 0.88
C PHE A 60 -5.80 -6.32 1.84
N ASN A 61 -6.95 -6.98 1.97
CA ASN A 61 -7.16 -8.12 2.86
C ASN A 61 -6.82 -9.47 2.22
N ILE A 62 -6.59 -9.52 0.91
CA ILE A 62 -6.38 -10.74 0.13
C ILE A 62 -4.87 -10.91 -0.15
N PRO A 63 -4.26 -12.07 0.13
CA PRO A 63 -2.85 -12.31 -0.14
C PRO A 63 -2.51 -12.11 -1.62
N LYS A 64 -1.62 -11.16 -1.91
CA LYS A 64 -1.16 -10.88 -3.27
C LYS A 64 0.28 -10.39 -3.28
N GLN A 65 1.00 -10.66 -4.37
CA GLN A 65 2.27 -9.97 -4.63
C GLN A 65 2.05 -8.46 -4.77
N ILE A 66 3.00 -7.67 -4.27
CA ILE A 66 3.01 -6.22 -4.46
C ILE A 66 3.89 -5.85 -5.67
N ASP A 67 3.43 -4.89 -6.46
CA ASP A 67 4.15 -4.40 -7.64
C ASP A 67 5.13 -3.27 -7.30
N LEU A 68 4.91 -2.58 -6.18
CA LEU A 68 5.70 -1.42 -5.77
C LEU A 68 5.78 -1.29 -4.24
N LEU A 69 7.01 -1.18 -3.72
CA LEU A 69 7.29 -0.80 -2.34
C LEU A 69 7.77 0.64 -2.29
N ILE A 70 7.02 1.50 -1.58
CA ILE A 70 7.33 2.92 -1.46
C ILE A 70 8.00 3.19 -0.11
N GLY A 71 9.17 3.81 -0.13
CA GLY A 71 9.92 4.15 1.08
C GLY A 71 9.22 5.25 1.91
N ALA A 72 9.43 5.19 3.23
CA ALA A 72 8.78 6.07 4.23
C ALA A 72 9.01 7.58 4.00
N SER A 73 10.05 7.98 3.26
CA SER A 73 10.29 9.38 2.88
C SER A 73 9.15 10.02 2.09
N HIS A 74 8.23 9.22 1.52
CA HIS A 74 7.08 9.70 0.77
C HIS A 74 5.77 9.65 1.57
N PHE A 75 5.80 9.13 2.81
CA PHE A 75 4.62 8.83 3.62
C PHE A 75 3.65 10.01 3.72
N TRP A 76 4.14 11.17 4.16
CA TRP A 76 3.32 12.38 4.38
C TRP A 76 2.71 12.97 3.11
N ARG A 77 3.21 12.57 1.93
CA ARG A 77 2.65 13.01 0.65
C ARG A 77 1.54 12.10 0.15
N ILE A 78 1.53 10.84 0.59
CA ILE A 78 0.63 9.78 0.10
C ILE A 78 -0.53 9.57 1.07
N VAL A 79 -0.23 9.50 2.37
CA VAL A 79 -1.25 9.24 3.39
C VAL A 79 -2.15 10.45 3.54
N ARG A 80 -3.47 10.23 3.46
CA ARG A 80 -4.47 11.28 3.64
C ARG A 80 -4.58 11.63 5.14
N PRO A 81 -4.81 12.90 5.49
CA PRO A 81 -5.12 13.26 6.86
C PRO A 81 -6.45 12.64 7.29
N GLY A 82 -6.58 12.37 8.59
CA GLY A 82 -7.71 11.70 9.18
C GLY A 82 -7.31 10.38 9.82
N ILE A 83 -7.95 10.05 10.93
CA ILE A 83 -7.79 8.77 11.62
C ILE A 83 -9.19 8.23 11.87
N ILE A 84 -9.44 7.00 11.46
CA ILE A 84 -10.73 6.33 11.63
C ILE A 84 -10.53 5.15 12.56
N HIS A 85 -11.10 5.25 13.75
CA HIS A 85 -11.13 4.15 14.71
C HIS A 85 -12.32 3.24 14.41
N LEU A 86 -12.05 1.98 14.04
CA LEU A 86 -13.09 1.00 13.76
C LEU A 86 -13.72 0.41 15.04
N GLY A 87 -13.11 0.63 16.19
CA GLY A 87 -13.59 0.16 17.51
C GLY A 87 -12.47 -0.45 18.35
N LYS A 88 -12.82 -0.89 19.57
CA LYS A 88 -11.87 -1.53 20.49
C LYS A 88 -11.40 -2.87 19.92
N GLY A 89 -10.08 -3.06 19.85
CA GLY A 89 -9.47 -4.29 19.30
C GLY A 89 -9.48 -4.37 17.78
N MET A 90 -9.95 -3.32 17.09
CA MET A 90 -9.98 -3.23 15.64
C MET A 90 -8.84 -2.36 15.12
N PRO A 91 -8.48 -2.49 13.83
CA PRO A 91 -7.49 -1.61 13.22
C PRO A 91 -7.91 -0.15 13.19
N VAL A 92 -6.90 0.71 13.06
CA VAL A 92 -7.04 2.14 12.84
C VAL A 92 -6.72 2.41 11.37
N LEU A 93 -7.61 3.12 10.67
CA LEU A 93 -7.42 3.53 9.27
C LEU A 93 -6.95 4.98 9.17
#